data_AF-A0A1G8ZAI9-F1
#
_entry.id   AF-A0A1G8ZAI9-F1
#
_cell.length_a   1.000
_cell.length_b   1.000
_cell.length_c   1.000
_cell.angle_alpha   90.00
_cell.angle_beta   90.00
_cell.angle_gamma   90.00
#
_symmetry.space_group_name_H-M   'P 1'
#
loop_
_entity.id
_entity.type
_entity.pdbx_description
1 polymer ?
#
loop_
_entity_poly.entity_id
_entity_poly.type
_entity_poly.pdbx_seq_one_letter_code
_entity_poly.pdbx_strand_id
1 'polypeptide(L)' 'MDMKIIGERIRKARVERNETLNKAAEQIGIQKGSLSGIENGKKNISLETLIKTADHFNVSLDYLTGRSEIPEILETEEKK' A
#
# COMPACT_ATOMS: atom_id res chain seq x y z
N MET A 1 -3.54 -13.39 -3.98
CA MET A 1 -3.55 -12.10 -3.26
C MET A 1 -4.99 -11.75 -2.96
N ASP A 2 -5.37 -11.59 -1.70
CA ASP A 2 -6.71 -11.13 -1.32
C ASP A 2 -6.78 -9.61 -1.46
N MET A 3 -7.57 -9.12 -2.42
CA MET A 3 -7.74 -7.69 -2.69
C MET A 3 -8.43 -6.95 -1.54
N LYS A 4 -9.21 -7.66 -0.71
CA LYS A 4 -9.84 -7.05 0.46
C LYS A 4 -8.78 -6.67 1.50
N ILE A 5 -7.87 -7.59 1.81
CA ILE A 5 -6.77 -7.35 2.75
C ILE A 5 -5.84 -6.24 2.25
N ILE A 6 -5.44 -6.31 0.97
CA ILE A 6 -4.57 -5.29 0.36
C ILE A 6 -5.24 -3.91 0.40
N GLY A 7 -6.51 -3.83 0.01
CA GLY A 7 -7.27 -2.58 0.04
C GLY A 7 -7.36 -1.98 1.45
N GLU A 8 -7.67 -2.81 2.44
CA GLU A 8 -7.77 -2.40 3.85
C GLU A 8 -6.44 -1.86 4.39
N ARG A 9 -5.31 -2.52 4.07
CA ARG A 9 -3.97 -2.10 4.52
C ARG A 9 -3.50 -0.82 3.84
N ILE A 10 -3.75 -0.66 2.54
CA ILE A 10 -3.47 0.59 1.81
C ILE A 10 -4.28 1.74 2.41
N ARG A 11 -5.58 1.51 2.67
CA ARG A 11 -6.45 2.51 3.29
C ARG A 11 -5.96 2.90 4.69
N LYS A 12 -5.56 1.92 5.49
CA LYS A 12 -5.02 2.15 6.84
C LYS A 12 -3.77 3.02 6.78
N ALA A 13 -2.78 2.66 5.97
CA ALA A 13 -1.55 3.43 5.81
C ALA A 13 -1.80 4.87 5.33
N ARG A 14 -2.76 5.05 4.40
CA ARG A 14 -3.15 6.39 3.94
C ARG A 14 -3.76 7.24 5.06
N VAL A 15 -4.66 6.67 5.86
CA VAL A 15 -5.34 7.37 6.96
C VAL A 15 -4.36 7.71 8.09
N GLU A 16 -3.44 6.82 8.42
CA GLU A 16 -2.39 7.06 9.42
C GLU A 16 -1.48 8.25 9.06
N ARG A 17 -1.25 8.47 7.76
CA ARG A 17 -0.53 9.66 7.25
C ARG A 17 -1.41 10.88 7.02
N ASN A 18 -2.69 10.84 7.40
CA ASN A 18 -3.66 11.91 7.21
C ASN A 18 -3.79 12.39 5.75
N GLU A 19 -3.64 11.48 4.78
CA GLU A 19 -3.72 11.83 3.37
C GLU A 19 -5.11 11.63 2.78
N THR A 20 -5.54 12.58 1.96
CA THR A 20 -6.75 12.40 1.15
C THR A 20 -6.50 11.40 0.03
N LEU A 21 -7.57 10.79 -0.50
CA LEU A 21 -7.47 9.93 -1.69
C LEU A 21 -6.83 10.65 -2.89
N ASN A 22 -7.08 11.96 -3.04
CA ASN A 22 -6.48 12.74 -4.14
C ASN A 22 -4.96 12.81 -3.97
N LYS A 23 -4.50 13.22 -2.79
CA LYS A 23 -3.07 13.38 -2.50
C LYS A 23 -2.31 12.06 -2.65
N ALA A 24 -2.81 10.99 -2.03
CA ALA A 24 -2.16 9.69 -2.11
C ALA A 24 -2.13 9.15 -3.55
N ALA A 25 -3.23 9.30 -4.30
CA ALA A 25 -3.28 8.84 -5.69
C ALA A 25 -2.30 9.61 -6.59
N GLU A 26 -2.17 10.92 -6.38
CA GLU A 26 -1.19 11.76 -7.07
C GLU A 26 0.25 11.31 -6.80
N GLN A 27 0.62 11.08 -5.53
CA GLN A 27 1.96 10.64 -5.14
C GLN A 27 2.30 9.24 -5.67
N ILE A 28 1.33 8.32 -5.66
CA ILE A 28 1.48 6.95 -6.21
C ILE A 28 1.50 6.97 -7.75
N GLY A 29 0.99 8.03 -8.39
CA GLY A 29 0.92 8.16 -9.84
C GLY A 29 -0.27 7.41 -10.46
N ILE A 30 -1.41 7.37 -9.79
CA ILE A 30 -2.65 6.74 -10.28
C ILE A 30 -3.86 7.67 -10.15
N GLN A 31 -4.96 7.32 -10.82
CA GLN A 31 -6.21 8.07 -10.66
C GLN A 31 -6.84 7.84 -9.28
N LYS A 32 -7.42 8.88 -8.67
CA LYS A 32 -8.19 8.81 -7.41
C LYS A 32 -9.22 7.67 -7.40
N GLY A 33 -9.99 7.52 -8.48
CA GLY A 33 -10.99 6.46 -8.61
C GLY A 33 -10.38 5.06 -8.58
N SER A 34 -9.16 4.90 -9.11
CA SER A 34 -8.42 3.65 -9.03
C SER A 34 -8.00 3.35 -7.60
N LEU A 35 -7.40 4.32 -6.89
CA LEU A 35 -7.04 4.15 -5.48
C LEU A 35 -8.26 3.81 -4.62
N SER A 36 -9.38 4.51 -4.81
CA SER A 36 -10.64 4.23 -4.11
C SER A 36 -11.15 2.81 -4.41
N GLY A 37 -11.10 2.36 -5.67
CA GLY A 37 -11.50 0.99 -6.03
C GLY A 37 -10.61 -0.06 -5.37
N ILE A 38 -9.30 0.18 -5.31
CA ILE A 38 -8.31 -0.70 -4.67
C ILE A 38 -8.56 -0.76 -3.17
N GLU A 39 -8.68 0.38 -2.47
CA GLU A 39 -8.92 0.44 -1.02
C GLU A 39 -10.21 -0.26 -0.57
N ASN A 40 -11.18 -0.40 -1.47
CA ASN A 40 -12.43 -1.12 -1.22
C ASN A 40 -12.42 -2.57 -1.73
N GLY A 41 -11.28 -3.07 -2.22
CA GLY A 41 -11.14 -4.43 -2.77
C GLY A 41 -11.90 -4.66 -4.08
N LYS A 42 -12.41 -3.60 -4.73
CA LYS A 42 -13.22 -3.66 -5.96
C LYS A 42 -12.39 -3.62 -7.24
N LYS A 43 -11.11 -3.29 -7.13
CA LYS A 43 -10.20 -3.16 -8.27
C LYS A 43 -8.87 -3.84 -7.96
N ASN A 44 -8.36 -4.60 -8.94
CA ASN A 44 -7.02 -5.18 -8.86
C ASN A 44 -5.94 -4.09 -8.95
N ILE A 45 -4.78 -4.38 -8.36
CA ILE A 45 -3.59 -3.53 -8.38
C ILE A 45 -2.46 -4.23 -9.16
N SER A 46 -1.70 -3.47 -9.94
CA SER A 46 -0.49 -4.00 -10.59
C SER A 46 0.66 -4.09 -9.58
N LEU A 47 1.64 -4.96 -9.84
CA LEU A 47 2.83 -5.04 -8.99
C LEU A 47 3.57 -3.70 -8.92
N GLU A 48 3.68 -2.99 -10.04
CA GLU A 48 4.32 -1.67 -10.10
C GLU A 48 3.61 -0.65 -9.19
N THR A 49 2.28 -0.55 -9.26
CA THR A 49 1.53 0.35 -8.38
C THR A 49 1.62 -0.09 -6.92
N LEU A 50 1.63 -1.40 -6.65
CA LEU A 50 1.77 -1.93 -5.29
C LEU A 50 3.14 -1.57 -4.68
N ILE A 51 4.23 -1.66 -5.46
CA ILE A 51 5.57 -1.22 -5.06
C ILE A 51 5.58 0.27 -4.77
N LYS A 52 5.09 1.12 -5.69
CA LYS A 52 4.99 2.58 -5.47
C LYS A 52 4.17 2.93 -4.22
N THR A 53 3.13 2.14 -3.94
CA THR A 53 2.29 2.32 -2.76
C THR A 53 3.06 1.97 -1.48
N ALA A 54 3.81 0.87 -1.49
CA ALA A 54 4.68 0.44 -0.40
C ALA A 54 5.75 1.51 -0.10
N ASP A 55 6.45 1.97 -1.15
CA ASP A 55 7.49 3.00 -1.04
C ASP A 55 6.92 4.33 -0.52
N HIS A 56 5.79 4.78 -1.09
CA HIS A 56 5.15 6.03 -0.67
C HIS A 56 4.80 6.00 0.82
N PHE A 57 4.19 4.92 1.29
CA PHE A 57 3.77 4.76 2.68
C PHE A 57 4.87 4.27 3.62
N ASN A 58 6.06 3.97 3.11
CA ASN A 58 7.18 3.40 3.84
C ASN A 58 6.80 2.11 4.61
N VAL A 59 6.14 1.18 3.91
CA VAL A 59 5.74 -0.13 4.43
C VAL A 59 6.22 -1.25 3.52
N SER A 60 6.35 -2.47 4.03
CA SER A 60 6.76 -3.62 3.23
C SER A 60 5.63 -4.15 2.33
N LEU A 61 6.01 -4.81 1.22
CA LEU A 61 5.07 -5.57 0.39
C LEU A 61 4.45 -6.74 1.15
N ASP A 62 5.18 -7.35 2.08
CA ASP A 62 4.68 -8.42 2.92
C ASP A 62 3.57 -7.93 3.85
N TYR A 63 3.72 -6.70 4.38
CA TYR A 63 2.61 -6.03 5.05
C TYR A 63 1.47 -5.76 4.07
N LEU A 64 1.67 -5.10 2.93
CA LEU A 64 0.51 -4.82 2.07
C LEU A 64 -0.24 -6.08 1.61
N THR A 65 0.46 -7.19 1.38
CA THR A 65 -0.11 -8.43 0.83
C THR A 65 -0.71 -9.39 1.85
N GLY A 66 -0.63 -9.10 3.16
CA GLY A 66 -1.18 -9.99 4.18
C GLY A 66 -0.20 -11.03 4.74
N ARG A 67 1.08 -10.97 4.35
CA ARG A 67 2.10 -11.96 4.75
C ARG A 67 2.77 -11.66 6.09
N SER A 68 2.72 -10.39 6.52
CA SER A 68 3.26 -9.91 7.80
C SER A 68 2.28 -8.95 8.45
N GLU A 69 2.13 -8.98 9.78
CA GLU A 69 1.41 -7.94 10.53
C GLU A 69 2.29 -6.71 10.84
N ILE A 70 3.61 -6.84 10.65
CA ILE A 70 4.60 -5.80 10.90
C ILE A 70 4.72 -4.93 9.63
N PRO A 71 4.42 -3.61 9.70
CA PRO A 71 4.51 -2.73 8.55
C PRO A 71 5.94 -2.46 8.08
N GLU A 72 6.91 -2.43 9.00
CA GLU A 72 8.28 -2.06 8.67
C GLU A 72 8.96 -3.07 7.75
N ILE A 73 9.88 -2.56 6.92
CA ILE A 73 10.87 -3.38 6.23
C ILE A 73 11.81 -3.88 7.32
N LEU A 74 11.84 -5.20 7.54
CA LEU A 74 12.79 -5.80 8.46
C LEU A 74 14.19 -5.57 7.89
N GLU A 75 14.98 -4.72 8.55
CA GLU A 75 16.41 -4.61 8.28
C GLU A 75 17.02 -5.97 8.61
N THR A 76 17.40 -6.72 7.58
CA THR A 76 18.33 -7.82 7.79
C THR A 76 19.68 -7.18 8.03
N GLU A 77 20.21 -7.31 9.26
CA GLU A 77 21.61 -6.97 9.49
C GLU A 77 22.47 -7.73 8.48
N GLU A 78 23.02 -7.04 7.48
CA GLU A 78 24.16 -7.55 6.75
C GLU A 78 25.31 -7.62 7.75
N LYS A 79 25.46 -8.77 8.40
CA LYS A 79 26.71 -9.10 9.10
C LYS A 79 27.82 -9.10 8.04
N LYS A 80 28.54 -7.99 7.97
CA LYS A 80 29.78 -7.85 7.22
C LYS A 80 30.88 -8.72 7.83
#